data_AF-A0A523UC72-F1
#
_entry.id   AF-A0A523UC72-F1
#
_cell.length_a   1.000
_cell.length_b   1.000
_cell.length_c   1.000
_cell.angle_alpha   90.00
_cell.angle_beta   90.00
_cell.angle_gamma   90.00
#
_symmetry.space_group_name_H-M   'P 1'
#
loop_
_entity.id
_entity.type
_entity.pdbx_description
1 polymer ?
#
loop_
_entity_poly.entity_id
_entity_poly.type
_entity_poly.pdbx_seq_one_letter_code
_entity_poly.pdbx_strand_id
1 'polypeptide(L)'
;MPLLNRKDNKQKMAGSQVRVISIDGSPSARSEMGKIGVHETGIRIMEKKAIFYSIKVENVKSQAANIIKQEMLSLGGEAAVSRDVLNFSRKKSDVLLLGTEKQFRELIVKLSRQPFGLPLLSQEIKKVFSNYQKRDFKLSSKGHTLQLGKRTLIMGVLNVTPDSFYDGGKYSNLRKAVERALEMVEEGADIIDIGGESSRPG
;
A
#
# COMPACT_ATOMS: atom_id res chain seq x y z
N MET A 1 -60.75 -15.09 -24.17
CA MET A 1 -59.31 -15.37 -24.40
C MET A 1 -58.56 -15.14 -23.10
N PRO A 2 -58.06 -16.19 -22.43
CA PRO A 2 -57.38 -16.05 -21.15
C PRO A 2 -55.93 -15.58 -21.32
N LEU A 3 -55.52 -14.70 -20.40
CA LEU A 3 -54.18 -14.13 -20.27
C LEU A 3 -53.13 -15.24 -20.07
N LEU A 4 -52.14 -15.26 -20.95
CA LEU A 4 -50.95 -16.10 -20.85
C LEU A 4 -50.18 -15.76 -19.58
N ASN A 5 -50.19 -16.74 -18.68
CA ASN A 5 -49.42 -16.82 -17.45
C ASN A 5 -47.92 -16.74 -17.79
N ARG A 6 -47.31 -15.55 -17.66
CA ARG A 6 -45.85 -15.38 -17.70
C ARG A 6 -45.28 -16.01 -16.44
N LYS A 7 -44.98 -17.31 -16.52
CA LYS A 7 -44.14 -17.99 -15.53
C LYS A 7 -42.79 -17.28 -15.50
N ASP A 8 -42.51 -16.62 -14.39
CA ASP A 8 -41.19 -16.15 -13.99
C ASP A 8 -40.20 -17.32 -14.06
N ASN A 9 -39.44 -17.37 -15.15
CA ASN A 9 -38.42 -18.38 -15.35
C ASN A 9 -37.15 -17.96 -14.57
N LYS A 10 -37.23 -17.93 -13.23
CA LYS A 10 -36.04 -17.93 -12.38
C LYS A 10 -35.48 -19.35 -12.35
N GLN A 11 -34.77 -19.72 -13.42
CA GLN A 11 -33.85 -20.84 -13.39
C GLN A 11 -32.75 -20.52 -12.35
N LYS A 12 -32.92 -21.04 -11.13
CA LYS A 12 -31.83 -21.09 -10.13
C LYS A 12 -30.69 -21.90 -10.75
N MET A 13 -29.57 -21.27 -11.08
CA MET A 13 -28.35 -21.99 -11.42
C MET A 13 -27.93 -22.83 -10.20
N ALA A 14 -27.97 -24.15 -10.35
CA ALA A 14 -27.62 -25.08 -9.30
C ALA A 14 -26.13 -24.96 -8.94
N GLY A 15 -25.82 -24.69 -7.66
CA GLY A 15 -24.49 -24.89 -7.07
C GLY A 15 -23.46 -23.74 -7.18
N SER A 16 -23.77 -22.62 -7.82
CA SER A 16 -22.80 -21.50 -7.90
C SER A 16 -22.76 -20.69 -6.59
N GLN A 17 -21.56 -20.46 -6.05
CA GLN A 17 -21.31 -19.58 -4.90
C GLN A 17 -20.59 -18.32 -5.36
N VAL A 18 -21.06 -17.15 -4.93
CA VAL A 18 -20.45 -15.85 -5.21
C VAL A 18 -19.84 -15.31 -3.92
N ARG A 19 -18.55 -14.95 -3.96
CA ARG A 19 -17.86 -14.29 -2.86
C ARG A 19 -16.93 -13.21 -3.38
N VAL A 20 -16.72 -12.18 -2.57
CA VAL A 20 -15.67 -11.18 -2.82
C VAL A 20 -14.33 -11.79 -2.43
N ILE A 21 -13.31 -11.56 -3.26
CA ILE A 21 -11.93 -11.91 -2.96
C ILE A 21 -11.08 -10.64 -3.00
N SER A 22 -10.05 -10.60 -2.15
CA SER A 22 -9.05 -9.54 -2.16
C SER A 22 -7.87 -9.94 -3.03
N ILE A 23 -7.45 -9.05 -3.94
CA ILE A 23 -6.21 -9.17 -4.70
C ILE A 23 -5.31 -8.02 -4.27
N ASP A 24 -4.39 -8.32 -3.36
CA ASP A 24 -3.46 -7.35 -2.75
C ASP A 24 -2.11 -7.23 -3.49
N GLY A 25 -1.96 -7.95 -4.61
CA GLY A 25 -0.77 -7.90 -5.43
C GLY A 25 -0.63 -9.08 -6.38
N SER A 26 0.54 -9.12 -6.99
CA SER A 26 0.94 -10.13 -7.98
C SER A 26 0.82 -11.57 -7.46
N PRO A 27 1.34 -11.92 -6.26
CA PRO A 27 1.25 -13.30 -5.75
C PRO A 27 -0.19 -13.78 -5.52
N SER A 28 -1.06 -12.94 -4.95
CA SER A 28 -2.46 -13.30 -4.70
C SER A 28 -3.25 -13.43 -6.00
N ALA A 29 -3.04 -12.52 -6.97
CA ALA A 29 -3.64 -12.61 -8.29
C ALA A 29 -3.28 -13.92 -9.01
N ARG A 30 -1.97 -14.25 -9.05
CA ARG A 30 -1.47 -15.50 -9.66
C ARG A 30 -2.05 -16.73 -8.98
N SER A 31 -2.09 -16.74 -7.64
CA SER A 31 -2.62 -17.86 -6.87
C SER A 31 -4.09 -18.12 -7.22
N GLU A 32 -4.93 -17.09 -7.21
CA GLU A 32 -6.36 -17.23 -7.51
C GLU A 32 -6.60 -17.67 -8.97
N MET A 33 -5.88 -17.09 -9.93
CA MET A 33 -6.00 -17.51 -11.34
C MET A 33 -5.48 -18.94 -11.57
N GLY A 34 -4.42 -19.34 -10.85
CA GLY A 34 -3.88 -20.70 -10.90
C GLY A 34 -4.89 -21.73 -10.37
N LYS A 35 -5.60 -21.41 -9.27
CA LYS A 35 -6.63 -22.29 -8.67
C LYS A 35 -7.77 -22.63 -9.63
N ILE A 36 -8.07 -21.74 -10.58
CA ILE A 36 -9.12 -21.96 -11.59
C ILE A 36 -8.57 -22.43 -12.95
N GLY A 37 -7.27 -22.74 -13.04
CA GLY A 37 -6.66 -23.33 -14.23
C GLY A 37 -6.36 -22.37 -15.38
N VAL A 38 -6.16 -21.07 -15.12
CA VAL A 38 -5.76 -20.13 -16.17
C VAL A 38 -4.35 -20.47 -16.69
N HIS A 39 -4.18 -20.43 -18.01
CA HIS A 39 -2.87 -20.60 -18.65
C HIS A 39 -1.87 -19.49 -18.24
N GLU A 40 -0.58 -19.82 -18.08
CA GLU A 40 0.46 -18.90 -17.59
C GLU A 40 0.57 -17.60 -18.40
N THR A 41 0.44 -17.67 -19.74
CA THR A 41 0.41 -16.46 -20.59
C THR A 41 -0.78 -15.55 -20.24
N GLY A 42 -1.95 -16.14 -19.98
CA GLY A 42 -3.14 -15.41 -19.56
C GLY A 42 -2.95 -14.77 -18.17
N ILE A 43 -2.37 -15.52 -17.23
CA ILE A 43 -2.03 -15.02 -15.89
C ILE A 43 -1.15 -13.78 -16.00
N ARG A 44 -0.05 -13.83 -16.78
CA ARG A 44 0.87 -12.69 -16.94
C ARG A 44 0.21 -11.42 -17.49
N ILE A 45 -0.79 -11.57 -18.36
CA ILE A 45 -1.55 -10.44 -18.94
C ILE A 45 -2.56 -9.90 -17.93
N MET A 46 -3.28 -10.79 -17.23
CA MET A 46 -4.38 -10.41 -16.35
C MET A 46 -3.93 -9.94 -14.98
N GLU A 47 -2.83 -10.48 -14.45
CA GLU A 47 -2.23 -10.10 -13.17
C GLU A 47 -2.05 -8.57 -13.04
N LYS A 48 -1.49 -7.92 -14.06
CA LYS A 48 -1.28 -6.46 -14.09
C LYS A 48 -2.58 -5.65 -14.21
N LYS A 49 -3.68 -6.28 -14.61
CA LYS A 49 -5.02 -5.67 -14.65
C LYS A 49 -5.80 -5.92 -13.37
N ALA A 50 -5.45 -6.96 -12.61
CA ALA A 50 -6.14 -7.33 -11.39
C ALA A 50 -5.75 -6.47 -10.17
N ILE A 51 -4.58 -5.82 -10.21
CA ILE A 51 -4.08 -5.01 -9.11
C ILE A 51 -4.44 -3.55 -9.35
N PHE A 52 -5.19 -2.97 -8.42
CA PHE A 52 -5.72 -1.60 -8.49
C PHE A 52 -5.03 -0.68 -7.48
N TYR A 53 -4.73 0.55 -7.88
CA TYR A 53 -4.08 1.56 -7.05
C TYR A 53 -4.89 2.85 -7.05
N SER A 54 -4.81 3.54 -5.91
CA SER A 54 -5.31 4.91 -5.74
C SER A 54 -4.12 5.81 -5.39
N ILE A 55 -3.77 6.74 -6.26
CA ILE A 55 -2.62 7.64 -6.08
C ILE A 55 -3.10 9.09 -6.09
N LYS A 56 -2.82 9.80 -5.00
CA LYS A 56 -3.04 11.25 -4.93
C LYS A 56 -1.77 11.98 -5.34
N VAL A 57 -1.88 12.88 -6.31
CA VAL A 57 -0.83 13.83 -6.67
C VAL A 57 -1.26 15.22 -6.22
N GLU A 58 -0.50 15.82 -5.33
CA GLU A 58 -0.87 17.09 -4.71
C GLU A 58 -0.27 18.29 -5.46
N ASN A 59 -0.97 19.42 -5.41
CA ASN A 59 -0.43 20.72 -5.80
C ASN A 59 0.10 20.80 -7.25
N VAL A 60 -0.59 20.18 -8.20
CA VAL A 60 -0.23 20.14 -9.62
C VAL A 60 -0.76 21.38 -10.33
N LYS A 61 0.01 21.98 -11.26
CA LYS A 61 -0.49 23.08 -12.10
C LYS A 61 -1.75 22.66 -12.86
N SER A 62 -2.74 23.54 -12.99
CA SER A 62 -4.02 23.17 -13.60
C SER A 62 -3.90 22.65 -15.04
N GLN A 63 -2.97 23.17 -15.85
CA GLN A 63 -2.68 22.63 -17.18
C GLN A 63 -2.20 21.17 -17.11
N ALA A 64 -1.28 20.88 -16.19
CA ALA A 64 -0.76 19.53 -15.97
C ALA A 64 -1.84 18.59 -15.41
N ALA A 65 -2.69 19.07 -14.49
CA ALA A 65 -3.82 18.30 -13.96
C ALA A 65 -4.81 17.89 -15.06
N ASN A 66 -5.10 18.79 -16.01
CA ASN A 66 -5.94 18.47 -17.17
C ASN A 66 -5.30 17.40 -18.07
N ILE A 67 -4.00 17.52 -18.37
CA ILE A 67 -3.28 16.52 -19.17
C ILE A 67 -3.28 15.16 -18.47
N ILE A 68 -2.94 15.12 -17.18
CA ILE A 68 -2.94 13.87 -16.40
C ILE A 68 -4.33 13.22 -16.46
N LYS A 69 -5.39 14.00 -16.24
CA LYS A 69 -6.76 13.51 -16.29
C LYS A 69 -7.10 12.91 -17.66
N GLN A 70 -6.82 13.64 -18.73
CA GLN A 70 -7.09 13.18 -20.10
C GLN A 70 -6.32 11.91 -20.44
N GLU A 71 -5.03 11.86 -20.09
CA GLU A 71 -4.19 10.68 -20.35
C GLU A 71 -4.66 9.46 -19.56
N MET A 72 -5.01 9.64 -18.27
CA MET A 72 -5.52 8.55 -17.45
C MET A 72 -6.84 7.99 -17.98
N LEU A 73 -7.78 8.87 -18.36
CA LEU A 73 -9.04 8.48 -18.98
C LEU A 73 -8.83 7.76 -20.31
N SER A 74 -7.85 8.18 -21.13
CA SER A 74 -7.51 7.52 -22.41
C SER A 74 -7.03 6.08 -22.25
N LEU A 75 -6.55 5.71 -21.06
CA LEU A 75 -6.08 4.36 -20.72
C LEU A 75 -7.19 3.51 -20.08
N GLY A 76 -8.40 4.06 -19.94
CA GLY A 76 -9.53 3.43 -19.27
C GLY A 76 -9.42 3.43 -17.75
N GLY A 77 -8.55 4.27 -17.18
CA GLY A 77 -8.50 4.53 -15.74
C GLY A 77 -9.33 5.75 -15.38
N GLU A 78 -9.33 6.13 -14.10
CA GLU A 78 -10.09 7.27 -13.60
C GLU A 78 -9.17 8.35 -13.01
N ALA A 79 -9.56 9.60 -13.18
CA ALA A 79 -8.85 10.75 -12.63
C ALA A 79 -9.82 11.85 -12.17
N ALA A 80 -9.84 12.09 -10.87
CA ALA A 80 -10.60 13.17 -10.26
C ALA A 80 -9.71 14.40 -10.03
N VAL A 81 -10.24 15.57 -10.38
CA VAL A 81 -9.61 16.90 -10.21
C VAL A 81 -10.67 17.89 -9.72
N SER A 82 -10.25 19.01 -9.13
CA SER A 82 -11.20 20.07 -8.79
C SER A 82 -11.94 20.59 -10.04
N ARG A 83 -13.22 20.95 -9.90
CA ARG A 83 -14.02 21.60 -10.95
C ARG A 83 -13.36 22.88 -11.49
N ASP A 84 -12.59 23.56 -10.63
CA ASP A 84 -11.92 24.83 -10.91
C ASP A 84 -10.67 24.70 -11.81
N VAL A 85 -10.31 23.47 -12.16
CA VAL A 85 -9.20 23.19 -13.09
C VAL A 85 -9.62 23.43 -14.54
N LEU A 86 -10.90 23.21 -14.87
CA LEU A 86 -11.43 23.36 -16.23
C LEU A 86 -11.47 24.82 -16.70
N ASN A 87 -11.82 25.74 -15.79
CA ASN A 87 -11.92 27.17 -16.07
C ASN A 87 -10.62 27.93 -15.71
N PHE A 88 -9.56 27.22 -15.33
CA PHE A 88 -8.28 27.79 -14.87
C PHE A 88 -8.39 28.83 -13.73
N SER A 89 -9.52 28.86 -13.01
CA SER A 89 -9.71 29.76 -11.87
C SER A 89 -8.77 29.42 -10.71
N ARG A 90 -8.34 28.16 -10.63
CA ARG A 90 -7.26 27.71 -9.74
C ARG A 90 -5.94 27.60 -10.51
N LYS A 91 -4.84 28.09 -9.93
CA LYS A 91 -3.49 27.90 -10.49
C LYS A 91 -2.98 26.45 -10.33
N LYS A 92 -3.38 25.79 -9.23
CA LYS A 92 -2.95 24.44 -8.89
C LYS A 92 -4.10 23.62 -8.28
N SER A 93 -4.07 22.30 -8.45
CA SER A 93 -5.04 21.35 -7.90
C SER A 93 -4.37 20.02 -7.59
N ASP A 94 -4.98 19.28 -6.66
CA ASP A 94 -4.69 17.88 -6.50
C ASP A 94 -5.36 17.07 -7.62
N VAL A 95 -4.81 15.88 -7.88
CA VAL A 95 -5.34 14.88 -8.81
C VAL A 95 -5.39 13.54 -8.09
N LEU A 96 -6.57 12.91 -8.03
CA LEU A 96 -6.71 11.53 -7.54
C LEU A 96 -6.81 10.59 -8.73
N LEU A 97 -5.81 9.72 -8.89
CA LEU A 97 -5.71 8.72 -9.96
C LEU A 97 -6.14 7.36 -9.43
N LEU A 98 -7.04 6.70 -10.14
CA LEU A 98 -7.54 5.37 -9.79
C LEU A 98 -7.39 4.45 -11.00
N GLY A 99 -6.65 3.35 -10.86
CA GLY A 99 -6.47 2.44 -11.98
C GLY A 99 -5.57 1.25 -11.70
N THR A 100 -5.45 0.41 -12.71
CA THR A 100 -4.67 -0.83 -12.65
C THR A 100 -3.18 -0.58 -12.79
N GLU A 101 -2.36 -1.53 -12.34
CA GLU A 101 -0.90 -1.49 -12.58
C GLU A 101 -0.56 -1.27 -14.06
N LYS A 102 -1.26 -1.95 -14.97
CA LYS A 102 -1.07 -1.77 -16.42
C LYS A 102 -1.26 -0.31 -16.82
N GLN A 103 -2.35 0.32 -16.38
CA GLN A 103 -2.68 1.71 -16.70
C GLN A 103 -1.66 2.69 -16.15
N PHE A 104 -1.21 2.51 -14.90
CA PHE A 104 -0.17 3.37 -14.33
C PHE A 104 1.16 3.26 -15.08
N ARG A 105 1.56 2.06 -15.50
CA ARG A 105 2.79 1.86 -16.30
C ARG A 105 2.70 2.59 -17.64
N GLU A 106 1.55 2.53 -18.32
CA GLU A 106 1.32 3.24 -19.58
C GLU A 106 1.24 4.77 -19.36
N LEU A 107 0.57 5.22 -18.30
CA LEU A 107 0.49 6.64 -17.92
C LEU A 107 1.88 7.24 -17.69
N ILE A 108 2.75 6.57 -16.94
CA ILE A 108 4.13 7.04 -16.68
C ILE A 108 4.88 7.28 -17.99
N VAL A 109 4.76 6.37 -18.96
CA VAL A 109 5.41 6.52 -20.27
C VAL A 109 4.85 7.74 -21.00
N LYS A 110 3.54 7.96 -20.98
CA LYS A 110 2.93 9.12 -21.62
C LYS A 110 3.34 10.44 -20.95
N LEU A 111 3.23 10.54 -19.62
CA LEU A 111 3.58 11.75 -18.87
C LEU A 111 5.06 12.13 -19.01
N SER A 112 5.95 11.15 -19.21
CA SER A 112 7.38 11.41 -19.43
C SER A 112 7.69 12.25 -20.68
N ARG A 113 6.73 12.36 -21.60
CA ARG A 113 6.84 13.10 -22.87
C ARG A 113 6.01 14.37 -22.90
N GLN A 114 5.27 14.67 -21.84
CA GLN A 114 4.35 15.80 -21.77
C GLN A 114 5.04 17.05 -21.15
N PRO A 115 4.56 18.27 -21.42
CA PRO A 115 5.12 19.50 -20.89
C PRO A 115 4.77 19.74 -19.40
N PHE A 116 5.03 20.96 -18.90
CA PHE A 116 4.61 21.43 -17.57
C PHE A 116 5.18 20.68 -16.36
N GLY A 117 6.37 20.06 -16.50
CA GLY A 117 7.04 19.33 -15.42
C GLY A 117 6.52 17.91 -15.21
N LEU A 118 5.63 17.43 -16.07
CA LEU A 118 5.14 16.05 -16.06
C LEU A 118 6.23 14.97 -16.20
N PRO A 119 7.40 15.21 -16.83
CA PRO A 119 8.46 14.21 -16.83
C PRO A 119 9.03 13.94 -15.44
N LEU A 120 9.21 14.98 -14.62
CA LEU A 120 9.63 14.81 -13.23
C LEU A 120 8.55 14.09 -12.41
N LEU A 121 7.29 14.51 -12.56
CA LEU A 121 6.18 13.85 -11.89
C LEU A 121 6.07 12.37 -12.28
N SER A 122 6.34 12.02 -13.54
CA SER A 122 6.32 10.63 -13.99
C SER A 122 7.35 9.76 -13.25
N GLN A 123 8.53 10.32 -12.92
CA GLN A 123 9.56 9.63 -12.14
C GLN A 123 9.14 9.48 -10.68
N GLU A 124 8.51 10.51 -10.10
CA GLU A 124 7.98 10.44 -8.73
C GLU A 124 6.87 9.39 -8.62
N ILE A 125 5.90 9.36 -9.55
CA ILE A 125 4.86 8.32 -9.60
C ILE A 125 5.51 6.94 -9.74
N LYS A 126 6.50 6.78 -10.63
CA LYS A 126 7.24 5.52 -10.81
C LYS A 126 7.95 5.07 -9.53
N LYS A 127 8.53 6.01 -8.77
CA LYS A 127 9.22 5.76 -7.50
C LYS A 127 8.24 5.33 -6.41
N VAL A 128 7.14 6.06 -6.24
CA VAL A 128 6.06 5.69 -5.31
C VAL A 128 5.52 4.30 -5.64
N PHE A 129 5.23 4.06 -6.92
CA PHE A 129 4.74 2.78 -7.41
C PHE A 129 5.70 1.62 -7.09
N SER A 130 6.98 1.78 -7.45
CA SER A 130 8.02 0.78 -7.18
C SER A 130 8.23 0.54 -5.69
N ASN A 131 8.12 1.57 -4.85
CA ASN A 131 8.29 1.44 -3.40
C ASN A 131 7.08 0.77 -2.74
N TYR A 132 5.86 1.09 -3.16
CA TYR A 132 4.66 0.49 -2.61
C TYR A 132 4.56 -1.01 -2.97
N GLN A 133 5.10 -1.41 -4.11
CA GLN A 133 5.19 -2.82 -4.49
C GLN A 133 6.25 -3.61 -3.70
N LYS A 134 7.18 -2.95 -3.01
CA LYS A 134 8.17 -3.65 -2.19
C LYS A 134 7.47 -4.28 -1.00
N ARG A 135 7.66 -5.59 -0.85
CA ARG A 135 7.23 -6.33 0.33
C ARG A 135 8.37 -6.53 1.31
N ASP A 136 9.60 -6.63 0.83
CA ASP A 136 10.78 -6.83 1.67
C ASP A 136 11.56 -5.53 1.87
N PHE A 137 11.85 -5.19 3.12
CA PHE A 137 12.68 -4.04 3.48
C PHE A 137 13.86 -4.49 4.34
N LYS A 138 14.99 -3.83 4.16
CA LYS A 138 16.21 -4.06 4.93
C LYS A 138 16.51 -2.83 5.78
N LEU A 139 16.37 -2.94 7.09
CA LEU A 139 16.77 -1.89 8.04
C LEU A 139 18.13 -2.26 8.62
N SER A 140 19.15 -1.45 8.34
CA SER A 140 20.51 -1.67 8.83
C SER A 140 20.90 -0.59 9.82
N SER A 141 21.39 -0.97 10.99
CA SER A 141 21.91 -0.04 12.01
C SER A 141 23.01 -0.69 12.83
N LYS A 142 24.14 0.02 13.03
CA LYS A 142 25.27 -0.41 13.87
C LYS A 142 25.65 -1.90 13.72
N GLY A 143 25.82 -2.36 12.48
CA GLY A 143 26.20 -3.75 12.16
C GLY A 143 25.06 -4.78 12.18
N HIS A 144 23.87 -4.41 12.64
CA HIS A 144 22.69 -5.27 12.66
C HIS A 144 21.83 -5.02 11.43
N THR A 145 21.14 -6.05 10.97
CA THR A 145 20.23 -6.00 9.82
C THR A 145 18.92 -6.69 10.17
N LEU A 146 17.82 -5.97 10.04
CA LEU A 146 16.47 -6.50 10.16
C LEU A 146 15.84 -6.63 8.77
N GLN A 147 15.30 -7.81 8.47
CA GLN A 147 14.51 -8.05 7.26
C GLN A 147 13.03 -7.92 7.60
N LEU A 148 12.42 -6.82 7.19
CA LEU A 148 10.98 -6.57 7.34
C LEU A 148 10.25 -7.17 6.13
N GLY A 149 9.02 -7.65 6.36
CA GLY A 149 8.10 -8.05 5.30
C GLY A 149 8.05 -9.54 4.95
N LYS A 150 9.07 -10.31 5.37
CA LYS A 150 9.06 -11.78 5.24
C LYS A 150 8.21 -12.49 6.29
N ARG A 151 8.21 -11.94 7.50
CA ARG A 151 7.41 -12.38 8.64
C ARG A 151 7.17 -11.20 9.58
N THR A 152 6.23 -11.35 10.50
CA THR A 152 6.07 -10.43 11.63
C THR A 152 7.33 -10.49 12.49
N LEU A 153 7.90 -9.33 12.81
CA LEU A 153 8.97 -9.20 13.80
C LEU A 153 8.36 -8.77 15.14
N ILE A 154 8.91 -9.29 16.23
CA ILE A 154 8.45 -8.96 17.58
C ILE A 154 9.39 -7.94 18.21
N MET A 155 8.82 -6.84 18.70
CA MET A 155 9.54 -5.82 19.46
C MET A 155 9.17 -5.93 20.94
N GLY A 156 10.13 -6.32 21.77
CA GLY A 156 10.01 -6.31 23.22
C GLY A 156 10.18 -4.88 23.75
N VAL A 157 9.20 -4.40 24.51
CA VAL A 157 9.23 -3.04 25.09
C VAL A 157 9.78 -3.13 26.53
N LEU A 158 10.95 -2.54 26.76
CA LEU A 158 11.63 -2.49 28.04
C LEU A 158 11.61 -1.05 28.59
N ASN A 159 10.69 -0.78 29.51
CA ASN A 159 10.65 0.51 30.21
C ASN A 159 11.58 0.48 31.42
N VAL A 160 12.52 1.42 31.47
CA VAL A 160 13.50 1.62 32.54
C VAL A 160 13.17 2.97 33.20
N THR A 161 12.08 3.03 33.97
CA THR A 161 11.65 4.28 34.62
C THR A 161 12.35 4.53 35.97
N PRO A 162 12.49 5.80 36.40
CA PRO A 162 13.23 6.15 37.61
C PRO A 162 12.61 5.94 39.00
N ASP A 163 11.53 5.19 39.18
CA ASP A 163 10.82 5.14 40.48
C ASP A 163 11.50 4.27 41.56
N SER A 164 12.85 4.29 41.59
CA SER A 164 13.69 3.74 42.67
C SER A 164 15.04 4.50 42.79
N PHE A 165 15.10 5.76 42.34
CA PHE A 165 16.35 6.51 42.11
C PHE A 165 16.99 7.18 43.34
N TYR A 166 16.51 6.90 44.56
CA TYR A 166 17.20 7.27 45.79
C TYR A 166 17.71 6.01 46.49
N ASP A 167 18.97 6.05 46.95
CA ASP A 167 19.75 4.98 47.61
C ASP A 167 20.41 3.92 46.71
N GLY A 168 21.52 4.30 46.05
CA GLY A 168 22.61 3.37 45.69
C GLY A 168 22.35 2.31 44.60
N GLY A 169 21.12 2.19 44.07
CA GLY A 169 20.65 1.09 43.19
C GLY A 169 21.00 1.16 41.70
N LYS A 170 21.87 2.09 41.26
CA LYS A 170 22.16 2.37 39.83
C LYS A 170 22.60 1.13 39.03
N TYR A 171 23.31 0.19 39.68
CA TYR A 171 23.73 -1.07 39.06
C TYR A 171 22.69 -2.19 39.15
N SER A 172 21.81 -2.18 40.16
CA SER A 172 20.76 -3.20 40.33
C SER A 172 19.69 -3.04 39.25
N ASN A 173 19.27 -1.80 38.99
CA ASN A 173 18.28 -1.50 37.96
C ASN A 173 18.83 -1.81 36.55
N LEU A 174 20.10 -1.47 36.29
CA LEU A 174 20.75 -1.82 35.03
C LEU A 174 20.86 -3.34 34.82
N ARG A 175 21.29 -4.10 35.84
CA ARG A 175 21.39 -5.57 35.73
C ARG A 175 20.03 -6.20 35.47
N LYS A 176 18.99 -5.79 36.21
CA LYS A 176 17.62 -6.28 35.99
C LYS A 176 17.10 -5.93 34.59
N ALA A 177 17.39 -4.73 34.08
CA ALA A 177 17.03 -4.35 32.72
C ALA A 177 17.73 -5.22 31.67
N VAL A 178 19.02 -5.53 31.87
CA VAL A 178 19.77 -6.43 30.99
C VAL A 178 19.25 -7.86 31.07
N GLU A 179 19.04 -8.40 32.27
CA GLU A 179 18.45 -9.73 32.48
C GLU A 179 17.09 -9.85 31.77
N ARG A 180 16.22 -8.85 31.97
CA ARG A 180 14.91 -8.83 31.29
C ARG A 180 15.03 -8.72 29.77
N ALA A 181 15.99 -7.95 29.26
CA ALA A 181 16.23 -7.88 27.82
C ALA A 181 16.67 -9.24 27.25
N LEU A 182 17.53 -9.98 27.97
CA LEU A 182 17.96 -11.31 27.57
C LEU A 182 16.81 -12.32 27.59
N GLU A 183 15.96 -12.29 28.63
CA GLU A 183 14.73 -13.09 28.68
C GLU A 183 13.82 -12.81 27.48
N MET A 184 13.61 -11.54 27.12
CA MET A 184 12.80 -11.19 25.95
C MET A 184 13.38 -11.76 24.64
N VAL A 185 14.71 -11.81 24.51
CA VAL A 185 15.37 -12.43 23.36
C VAL A 185 15.13 -13.94 23.35
N GLU A 186 15.22 -14.62 24.50
CA GLU A 186 14.90 -16.06 24.62
C GLU A 186 13.41 -16.35 24.33
N GLU A 187 12.52 -15.44 24.71
CA GLU A 187 11.08 -15.47 24.38
C GLU A 187 10.80 -15.23 22.88
N GLY A 188 11.81 -14.81 22.09
CA GLY A 188 11.72 -14.64 20.64
C GLY A 188 11.57 -13.19 20.15
N ALA A 189 11.93 -12.19 20.97
CA ALA A 189 11.98 -10.80 20.51
C ALA A 189 13.08 -10.61 19.45
N ASP A 190 12.72 -9.97 18.34
CA ASP A 190 13.64 -9.60 17.25
C ASP A 190 14.28 -8.22 17.51
N ILE A 191 13.62 -7.38 18.29
CA ILE A 191 14.00 -6.00 18.62
C ILE A 191 13.70 -5.75 20.09
N ILE A 192 14.57 -5.01 20.78
CA ILE A 192 14.30 -4.48 22.12
C ILE A 192 14.20 -2.96 22.02
N ASP A 193 13.06 -2.40 22.42
CA ASP A 193 12.82 -0.96 22.53
C ASP A 193 12.98 -0.53 23.99
N ILE A 194 13.94 0.34 24.27
CA ILE A 194 14.33 0.71 25.63
C ILE A 194 13.87 2.15 25.91
N GLY A 195 12.86 2.31 26.76
CA GLY A 195 12.31 3.61 27.16
C GLY A 195 12.78 4.03 28.55
N GLY A 196 13.53 5.13 28.66
CA GLY A 196 14.06 5.64 29.95
C GLY A 196 13.17 6.66 30.67
N GLU A 197 12.06 7.08 30.05
CA GLU A 197 11.18 8.13 30.55
C GLU A 197 9.72 7.71 30.34
N SER A 198 8.86 7.98 31.33
CA SER A 198 7.43 7.71 31.22
C SER A 198 6.78 8.70 30.26
N SER A 199 6.26 8.22 29.13
CA SER A 199 5.47 9.00 28.17
C SER A 199 3.97 9.00 28.47
N ARG A 200 3.55 8.49 29.64
CA ARG A 200 2.13 8.47 30.03
C ARG A 200 1.64 9.90 30.33
N PRO A 201 0.59 10.39 29.64
CA PRO A 201 -0.07 11.62 30.05
C PRO A 201 -0.78 11.40 31.39
N GLY A 202 -0.50 12.27 32.35
CA GLY A 202 -1.18 12.33 33.65
C GLY A 202 -2.55 13.01 33.57
#